data_AF-A0A093YQ49-F1
#
_entry.id   AF-A0A093YQ49-F1
#
_cell.length_a   1.000
_cell.length_b   1.000
_cell.length_c   1.000
_cell.angle_alpha   90.00
_cell.angle_beta   90.00
_cell.angle_gamma   90.00
#
_symmetry.space_group_name_H-M   'P 1'
#
loop_
_entity.id
_entity.type
_entity.pdbx_description
1 polymer ?
#
loop_
_entity_poly.entity_id
_entity_poly.type
_entity_poly.pdbx_seq_one_letter_code
_entity_poly.pdbx_strand_id
1 'polypeptide(L)'
;MAVGKNKRLSKGKKGIKKRTVDPFTRKDWYQIKAPTSFQIRDVGKTLVNRTTGLKNANDSLKGRIVEVSLADLQKDEDHAFRKVKLRVDEVQGKNCLTNFHGLDFTSDKLRSLVRKWQTLIEANVTVKTTDDYLLRLFAIAFTKRRPNQIKKTTYAASSQIRAIRVKMTEIIQREASSCTLTQLTAKLIPEVIGREIEKATQGIYPLQNVHIRKVKLLKAPKFDLGALLTLHGESSTDEQGQKVEREFKETVLEQLLPSSLDISTVNEWLNSNQDGHRQPQGHQAAHDRPFRSREIMLIRYCDDQFDPESSTATIGVDFKVKKLSVRGTSYRLNLLDTAGQERFRTLSNSYYRGAHGVILVYDISNRDSFLSMGRWFEEVQNNSMPGTITYLVGSKLDKAASRKVSAEEGEALATIHGAKFCEVSSKTRENVRRPFVEIVDTIVSTPGLVEQTQREPGGITLRNAASQVSSGCPC
;
A
#
# COMPACT_ATOMS: atom_id res chain seq x y z
N MET A 1 72.99 28.33 40.87
CA MET A 1 71.78 28.98 41.41
C MET A 1 71.30 29.98 40.37
N ALA A 2 70.05 30.06 39.90
CA ALA A 2 68.80 29.48 40.34
C ALA A 2 67.88 29.22 39.12
N VAL A 3 67.13 28.12 39.19
CA VAL A 3 66.10 27.70 38.24
C VAL A 3 64.83 28.53 38.49
N GLY A 4 64.43 29.35 37.51
CA GLY A 4 63.31 30.29 37.60
C GLY A 4 62.04 29.83 36.86
N LYS A 5 61.23 29.04 37.55
CA LYS A 5 59.74 28.92 37.50
C LYS A 5 59.03 29.12 36.15
N ASN A 6 58.64 28.00 35.53
CA ASN A 6 57.58 27.92 34.51
C ASN A 6 56.27 28.53 35.00
N LYS A 7 55.78 29.56 34.30
CA LYS A 7 54.39 30.01 34.34
C LYS A 7 53.52 28.85 33.86
N ARG A 8 52.73 28.26 34.75
CA ARG A 8 51.64 27.34 34.41
C ARG A 8 50.72 28.01 33.39
N LEU A 9 50.84 27.64 32.13
CA LEU A 9 49.77 27.80 31.14
C LEU A 9 48.55 27.06 31.69
N SER A 10 47.55 27.81 32.14
CA SER A 10 46.23 27.25 32.43
C SER A 10 45.79 26.50 31.19
N LYS A 11 45.66 25.17 31.30
CA LYS A 11 45.16 24.30 30.24
C LYS A 11 43.92 24.95 29.65
N GLY A 12 44.03 25.48 28.42
CA GLY A 12 42.88 25.91 27.65
C GLY A 12 41.87 24.76 27.67
N LYS A 13 40.63 25.06 28.07
CA LYS A 13 39.50 24.13 27.99
C LYS A 13 39.53 23.54 26.59
N LYS A 14 40.00 22.29 26.46
CA LYS A 14 39.92 21.51 25.22
C LYS A 14 38.47 21.62 24.77
N GLY A 15 38.26 22.18 23.57
CA GLY A 15 36.94 22.38 22.99
C GLY A 15 36.11 21.12 23.22
N ILE A 16 34.97 21.29 23.88
CA ILE A 16 34.01 20.22 24.13
C ILE A 16 33.77 19.55 22.78
N LYS A 17 34.25 18.31 22.61
CA LYS A 17 33.93 17.49 21.44
C LYS A 17 32.40 17.53 21.32
N LYS A 18 31.87 18.15 20.27
CA LYS A 18 30.43 18.15 19.99
C LYS A 18 29.99 16.69 20.10
N ARG A 19 29.14 16.37 21.08
CA ARG A 19 28.56 15.03 21.20
C ARG A 19 27.99 14.67 19.83
N THR A 20 28.34 13.50 19.32
CA THR A 20 27.69 12.95 18.13
C THR A 20 26.23 12.71 18.51
N VAL A 21 25.34 13.60 18.07
CA VAL A 21 23.90 13.50 18.31
C VAL A 21 23.30 12.88 17.06
N ASP A 22 22.47 11.85 17.25
CA ASP A 22 21.74 11.20 16.15
C ASP A 22 20.88 12.24 15.39
N PRO A 23 21.06 12.40 14.07
CA PRO A 23 20.26 13.29 13.25
C PRO A 23 18.73 13.11 13.39
N PHE A 24 18.24 11.91 13.69
CA PHE A 24 16.80 11.66 13.85
C PHE A 24 16.20 12.32 15.08
N THR A 25 17.00 12.58 16.12
CA THR A 25 16.52 13.30 17.33
C THR A 25 16.09 14.74 17.05
N ARG A 26 16.55 15.31 15.92
CA ARG A 26 16.24 16.68 15.50
C ARG A 26 15.11 16.75 14.47
N LYS A 27 14.46 15.62 14.14
CA LYS A 27 13.44 15.54 13.10
C LYS A 27 12.07 15.30 13.70
N ASP A 28 11.07 15.94 13.12
CA ASP A 28 9.66 15.72 13.44
C ASP A 28 8.97 15.05 12.24
N TRP A 29 7.95 14.25 12.57
CA TRP A 29 7.16 13.48 11.60
C TRP A 29 5.89 14.22 11.22
N TYR A 30 5.62 14.27 9.92
CA TYR A 30 4.44 14.86 9.31
C TYR A 30 3.70 13.80 8.47
N GLN A 31 2.38 13.82 8.48
CA GLN A 31 1.52 12.96 7.67
C GLN A 31 1.14 13.68 6.37
N ILE A 32 1.19 12.97 5.24
CA ILE A 32 0.83 13.53 3.93
C ILE A 32 -0.62 13.13 3.64
N LYS A 33 -1.48 14.13 3.43
CA LYS A 33 -2.91 13.95 3.16
C LYS A 33 -3.23 14.27 1.70
N ALA A 34 -3.86 13.33 0.99
CA ALA A 34 -4.40 13.51 -0.35
C ALA A 34 -5.76 14.25 -0.32
N PRO A 35 -6.14 14.90 -1.44
CA PRO A 35 -7.47 15.46 -1.64
C PRO A 35 -8.60 14.44 -1.50
N THR A 36 -9.82 14.90 -1.23
CA THR A 36 -11.04 14.07 -1.15
C THR A 36 -11.45 13.40 -2.46
N SER A 37 -10.85 13.79 -3.59
CA SER A 37 -11.04 13.12 -4.88
C SER A 37 -10.49 11.69 -4.91
N PHE A 38 -9.64 11.32 -3.95
CA PHE A 38 -9.06 9.98 -3.81
C PHE A 38 -9.70 9.26 -2.62
N GLN A 39 -9.86 7.94 -2.73
CA GLN A 39 -10.47 7.14 -1.67
C GLN A 39 -9.60 7.08 -0.40
N ILE A 40 -8.28 6.90 -0.56
CA ILE A 40 -7.33 6.93 0.54
C ILE A 40 -6.75 8.34 0.66
N ARG A 41 -7.04 8.99 1.79
CA ARG A 41 -6.46 10.29 2.13
C ARG A 41 -5.06 10.18 2.74
N ASP A 42 -4.77 9.09 3.44
CA ASP A 42 -3.49 8.95 4.15
C ASP A 42 -2.46 8.30 3.24
N VAL A 43 -1.63 9.15 2.63
CA VAL A 43 -0.68 8.73 1.60
C VAL A 43 0.60 8.17 2.22
N GLY A 44 1.06 8.79 3.30
CA GLY A 44 2.32 8.41 3.93
C GLY A 44 2.81 9.42 4.96
N LYS A 45 4.08 9.30 5.34
CA LYS A 45 4.74 10.18 6.31
C LYS A 45 6.03 10.75 5.73
N THR A 46 6.37 11.97 6.13
CA THR A 46 7.64 12.61 5.81
C THR A 46 8.28 13.18 7.07
N LEU A 47 9.60 13.30 7.04
CA LEU A 47 10.41 13.78 8.15
C LEU A 47 11.12 15.06 7.75
N VAL A 48 11.06 16.05 8.63
CA VAL A 48 11.71 17.36 8.46
C VAL A 48 12.38 17.76 9.75
N ASN A 49 13.45 18.54 9.66
CA ASN A 49 14.10 19.08 10.84
C ASN A 49 13.12 19.94 11.63
N ARG A 50 13.11 19.78 12.96
CA ARG A 50 12.34 20.61 13.86
C ARG A 50 12.66 22.08 13.62
N THR A 51 11.65 22.93 13.74
CA THR A 51 11.82 24.38 13.65
C THR A 51 12.83 24.84 14.69
N THR A 52 13.91 25.49 14.24
CA THR A 52 14.94 26.05 15.11
C THR A 52 15.29 27.46 14.66
N GLY A 53 15.04 28.45 15.52
CA GLY A 53 15.27 29.86 15.21
C GLY A 53 14.50 30.30 13.97
N LEU A 54 15.22 30.85 12.99
CA LEU A 54 14.66 31.37 11.72
C LEU A 54 14.34 30.29 10.67
N LYS A 55 14.68 29.02 10.92
CA LYS A 55 14.41 27.93 9.97
C LYS A 55 13.13 27.21 10.35
N ASN A 56 12.05 27.53 9.64
CA ASN A 56 10.75 26.90 9.84
C ASN A 56 10.65 25.54 9.11
N ALA A 57 10.11 24.54 9.81
CA ALA A 57 9.84 23.22 9.25
C ALA A 57 8.77 23.29 8.14
N ASN A 58 7.75 24.14 8.30
CA ASN A 58 6.63 24.25 7.37
C ASN A 58 7.09 24.73 5.99
N ASP A 59 7.95 25.75 5.94
CA ASP A 59 8.48 26.28 4.68
C ASP A 59 9.34 25.26 3.94
N SER A 60 10.00 24.36 4.69
CA SER A 60 10.77 23.26 4.12
C SER A 60 9.89 22.14 3.56
N LEU A 61 8.64 22.03 4.00
CA LEU A 61 7.65 21.04 3.55
C LEU A 61 6.87 21.54 2.33
N LYS A 62 6.47 22.81 2.33
CA LYS A 62 5.74 23.43 1.23
C LYS A 62 6.55 23.35 -0.08
N GLY A 63 5.86 23.09 -1.18
CA GLY A 63 6.47 22.94 -2.50
C GLY A 63 7.11 21.57 -2.78
N ARG A 64 7.20 20.65 -1.81
CA ARG A 64 7.63 19.28 -2.08
C ARG A 64 6.60 18.56 -2.94
N ILE A 65 7.09 17.75 -3.87
CA ILE A 65 6.26 16.92 -4.74
C ILE A 65 6.45 15.46 -4.32
N VAL A 66 5.34 14.80 -4.07
CA VAL A 66 5.25 13.39 -3.67
C VAL A 66 4.67 12.63 -4.86
N GLU A 67 5.32 11.54 -5.26
CA GLU A 67 4.88 10.67 -6.35
C GLU A 67 4.36 9.37 -5.75
N VAL A 68 3.07 9.07 -5.98
CA VAL A 68 2.39 7.88 -5.45
C VAL A 68 1.65 7.17 -6.58
N SER A 69 1.53 5.85 -6.50
CA SER A 69 0.72 5.09 -7.45
C SER A 69 -0.76 5.41 -7.26
N LEU A 70 -1.52 5.50 -8.36
CA LEU A 70 -2.96 5.68 -8.30
C LEU A 70 -3.65 4.47 -7.65
N ALA A 71 -3.08 3.27 -7.78
CA ALA A 71 -3.57 2.08 -7.10
C ALA A 71 -3.54 2.22 -5.58
N ASP A 72 -2.49 2.82 -5.03
CA ASP A 72 -2.36 3.04 -3.59
C ASP A 72 -3.35 4.11 -3.08
N LEU A 73 -3.81 5.01 -3.95
CA LEU A 73 -4.78 6.05 -3.60
C LEU A 73 -6.24 5.57 -3.74
N GLN A 74 -6.51 4.63 -4.64
CA GLN A 74 -7.87 4.18 -4.99
C GLN A 74 -8.16 2.71 -4.61
N LYS A 75 -7.16 1.98 -4.10
CA LYS A 75 -7.23 0.53 -3.82
C LYS A 75 -7.61 -0.32 -5.05
N ASP A 76 -7.29 0.18 -6.24
CA ASP A 76 -7.57 -0.48 -7.51
C ASP A 76 -6.26 -0.78 -8.26
N GLU A 77 -5.92 -2.06 -8.37
CA GLU A 77 -4.68 -2.51 -8.98
C GLU A 77 -4.64 -2.31 -10.50
N ASP A 78 -5.80 -2.22 -11.17
CA ASP A 78 -5.85 -1.98 -12.62
C ASP A 78 -5.19 -0.65 -13.00
N HIS A 79 -5.12 0.28 -12.06
CA HIS A 79 -4.55 1.60 -12.23
C HIS A 79 -3.12 1.74 -11.66
N ALA A 80 -2.45 0.64 -11.31
CA ALA A 80 -1.11 0.66 -10.68
C ALA A 80 0.00 1.29 -11.55
N PHE A 81 -0.17 1.31 -12.87
CA PHE A 81 0.80 1.90 -13.79
C PHE A 81 0.76 3.43 -13.85
N ARG A 82 -0.18 4.07 -13.15
CA ARG A 82 -0.34 5.52 -13.15
C ARG A 82 0.26 6.09 -11.88
N LYS A 83 1.13 7.07 -12.04
CA LYS A 83 1.77 7.78 -10.94
C LYS A 83 1.19 9.17 -10.83
N VAL A 84 0.60 9.48 -9.69
CA VAL A 84 0.07 10.78 -9.35
C VAL A 84 1.13 11.58 -8.61
N LYS A 85 1.33 12.83 -9.02
CA LYS A 85 2.20 13.79 -8.36
C LYS A 85 1.35 14.75 -7.55
N LEU A 86 1.54 14.72 -6.24
CA LEU A 86 0.87 15.58 -5.28
C LEU A 86 1.88 16.59 -4.74
N ARG A 87 1.56 17.88 -4.81
CA ARG A 87 2.40 18.95 -4.25
C ARG A 87 1.86 19.32 -2.87
N VAL A 88 2.73 19.45 -1.88
CA VAL A 88 2.37 20.01 -0.57
C VAL A 88 2.23 21.52 -0.71
N ASP A 89 1.02 22.04 -0.55
CA ASP A 89 0.75 23.47 -0.65
C ASP A 89 0.68 24.12 0.75
N GLU A 90 0.03 23.45 1.72
CA GLU A 90 -0.12 23.95 3.08
C GLU A 90 0.15 22.86 4.12
N VAL A 91 0.55 23.27 5.34
CA VAL A 91 0.78 22.36 6.47
C VAL A 91 -0.06 22.82 7.64
N GLN A 92 -0.96 21.96 8.13
CA GLN A 92 -1.81 22.19 9.29
C GLN A 92 -1.40 21.27 10.43
N GLY A 93 -0.81 21.83 11.49
CA GLY A 93 -0.23 21.05 12.57
C GLY A 93 0.82 20.07 12.04
N LYS A 94 0.53 18.76 12.12
CA LYS A 94 1.39 17.68 11.57
C LYS A 94 0.88 17.11 10.24
N ASN A 95 -0.18 17.66 9.67
CA ASN A 95 -0.77 17.21 8.41
C ASN A 95 -0.31 18.12 7.26
N CYS A 96 0.24 17.53 6.21
CA CYS A 96 0.58 18.20 4.97
C CYS A 96 -0.59 18.04 4.00
N LEU A 97 -1.27 19.13 3.69
CA LEU A 97 -2.33 19.19 2.70
C LEU A 97 -1.71 19.27 1.30
N THR A 98 -2.19 18.42 0.39
CA THR A 98 -1.60 18.28 -0.94
C THR A 98 -2.60 18.55 -2.04
N ASN A 99 -2.11 19.14 -3.12
CA ASN A 99 -2.89 19.41 -4.32
C ASN A 99 -2.35 18.61 -5.51
N PHE A 100 -3.20 18.36 -6.50
CA PHE A 100 -2.81 17.68 -7.73
C PHE A 100 -1.81 18.53 -8.52
N HIS A 101 -0.63 17.97 -8.81
CA HIS A 101 0.43 18.65 -9.56
C HIS A 101 0.67 18.03 -10.95
N GLY A 102 0.45 16.72 -11.08
CA GLY A 102 0.62 16.07 -12.37
C GLY A 102 0.37 14.57 -12.32
N LEU A 103 0.43 13.96 -13.50
CA LEU A 103 0.24 12.54 -13.69
C LEU A 103 1.29 12.03 -14.67
N ASP A 104 1.87 10.86 -14.41
CA ASP A 104 2.82 10.21 -15.31
C ASP A 104 2.52 8.70 -15.37
N PHE A 105 3.04 8.05 -16.40
CA PHE A 105 2.99 6.60 -16.54
C PHE A 105 4.27 5.96 -15.99
N THR A 106 4.16 4.72 -15.52
CA THR A 106 5.33 3.89 -15.25
C THR A 106 6.04 3.51 -16.56
N SER A 107 7.36 3.35 -16.50
CA SER A 107 8.18 3.05 -17.68
C SER A 107 7.91 1.67 -18.26
N ASP A 108 7.60 0.70 -17.40
CA ASP A 108 7.23 -0.68 -17.72
C ASP A 108 5.94 -0.73 -18.53
N LYS A 109 4.87 -0.03 -18.11
CA LYS A 109 3.61 0.02 -18.85
C LYS A 109 3.79 0.66 -20.22
N LEU A 110 4.53 1.77 -20.30
CA LEU A 110 4.79 2.41 -21.60
C LEU A 110 5.54 1.46 -22.54
N ARG A 111 6.57 0.77 -22.04
CA ARG A 111 7.36 -0.20 -22.84
C ARG A 111 6.55 -1.43 -23.25
N SER A 112 5.57 -1.87 -22.44
CA SER A 112 4.73 -3.03 -22.78
C SER A 112 3.65 -2.72 -23.82
N LEU A 113 3.18 -1.46 -23.86
CA LEU A 113 2.21 -0.96 -24.85
C LEU A 113 2.85 -0.74 -26.23
N VAL A 114 4.08 -0.22 -26.26
CA VAL A 114 4.80 0.06 -27.52
C VAL A 114 5.34 -1.23 -28.12
N ARG A 115 4.53 -1.84 -29.00
CA ARG A 115 4.86 -3.05 -29.77
C ARG A 115 5.04 -2.75 -31.26
N LYS A 116 5.75 -3.64 -31.96
CA LYS A 116 5.87 -3.63 -33.43
C LYS A 116 4.52 -3.96 -34.10
N TRP A 117 4.41 -3.68 -35.39
CA TRP A 117 3.27 -4.04 -36.26
C TRP A 117 1.96 -3.26 -36.05
N GLN A 118 2.00 -2.18 -35.28
CA GLN A 118 0.90 -1.25 -35.06
C GLN A 118 1.43 0.18 -35.14
N THR A 119 0.54 1.15 -35.38
CA THR A 119 0.91 2.57 -35.39
C THR A 119 0.79 3.14 -33.99
N LEU A 120 1.78 3.93 -33.58
CA LEU A 120 1.71 4.77 -32.40
C LEU A 120 1.22 6.16 -32.80
N ILE A 121 0.20 6.66 -32.11
CA ILE A 121 -0.36 7.99 -32.32
C ILE A 121 -0.21 8.78 -31.02
N GLU A 122 0.52 9.89 -31.11
CA GLU A 122 0.72 10.83 -30.01
C GLU A 122 0.05 12.16 -30.33
N ALA A 123 -0.54 12.76 -29.29
CA ALA A 123 -1.12 14.10 -29.33
C ALA A 123 -0.82 14.83 -28.01
N ASN A 124 -0.61 16.15 -28.08
CA ASN A 124 -0.37 16.99 -26.92
C ASN A 124 -1.22 18.26 -27.01
N VAL A 125 -1.75 18.70 -25.87
CA VAL A 125 -2.59 19.90 -25.79
C VAL A 125 -2.21 20.69 -24.55
N THR A 126 -2.08 22.00 -24.71
CA THR A 126 -2.02 22.94 -23.59
C THR A 126 -3.40 23.54 -23.37
N VAL A 127 -3.95 23.36 -22.17
CA VAL A 127 -5.29 23.83 -21.81
C VAL A 127 -5.22 24.62 -20.52
N LYS A 128 -6.03 25.67 -20.44
CA LYS A 128 -6.30 26.42 -19.21
C LYS A 128 -7.62 25.92 -18.64
N THR A 129 -7.63 25.49 -17.39
CA THR A 129 -8.86 25.07 -16.68
C THR A 129 -9.64 26.30 -16.22
N THR A 130 -10.86 26.08 -15.69
CA THR A 130 -11.70 27.15 -15.11
C THR A 130 -11.02 27.85 -13.94
N ASP A 131 -10.24 27.11 -13.14
CA ASP A 131 -9.53 27.65 -11.96
C ASP A 131 -8.16 28.23 -12.31
N ASP A 132 -7.97 28.62 -13.57
CA ASP A 132 -6.74 29.25 -14.08
C ASP A 132 -5.46 28.40 -14.03
N TYR A 133 -5.56 27.07 -13.88
CA TYR A 133 -4.39 26.19 -14.05
C TYR A 133 -4.07 25.99 -15.52
N LEU A 134 -2.81 26.18 -15.89
CA LEU A 134 -2.32 25.90 -17.23
C LEU A 134 -1.64 24.54 -17.25
N LEU A 135 -2.29 23.57 -17.89
CA LEU A 135 -1.87 22.17 -17.95
C LEU A 135 -1.45 21.80 -19.37
N ARG A 136 -0.47 20.91 -19.49
CA ARG A 136 -0.11 20.23 -20.75
C ARG A 136 -0.39 18.74 -20.63
N LEU A 137 -1.38 18.27 -21.37
CA LEU A 137 -1.78 16.86 -21.45
C LEU A 137 -1.10 16.21 -22.65
N PHE A 138 -0.64 14.99 -22.47
CA PHE A 138 -0.07 14.12 -23.50
C PHE A 138 -0.92 12.87 -23.59
N ALA A 139 -1.51 12.63 -24.76
CA ALA A 139 -2.29 11.43 -25.04
C ALA A 139 -1.53 10.51 -25.99
N ILE A 140 -1.70 9.21 -25.78
CA ILE A 140 -1.15 8.13 -26.58
C ILE A 140 -2.27 7.18 -26.97
N ALA A 141 -2.22 6.69 -28.20
CA ALA A 141 -3.13 5.68 -28.72
C ALA A 141 -2.40 4.73 -29.67
N PHE A 142 -2.92 3.51 -29.81
CA PHE A 142 -2.42 2.52 -30.74
C PHE A 142 -3.54 2.04 -31.65
N THR A 143 -3.21 1.68 -32.89
CA THR A 143 -4.18 1.08 -33.82
C THR A 143 -4.58 -0.32 -33.39
N LYS A 144 -5.88 -0.62 -33.41
CA LYS A 144 -6.44 -1.93 -33.07
C LYS A 144 -6.57 -2.81 -34.31
N ARG A 145 -6.15 -4.07 -34.19
CA ARG A 145 -6.32 -5.07 -35.25
C ARG A 145 -7.80 -5.44 -35.38
N ARG A 146 -8.29 -5.54 -36.61
CA ARG A 146 -9.67 -6.02 -36.88
C ARG A 146 -9.71 -7.56 -36.80
N PRO A 147 -10.78 -8.19 -36.29
CA PRO A 147 -10.87 -9.65 -36.14
C PRO A 147 -10.53 -10.43 -37.41
N ASN A 148 -11.01 -9.97 -38.57
CA ASN A 148 -10.84 -10.66 -39.87
C ASN A 148 -9.67 -10.12 -40.70
N GLN A 149 -8.65 -9.52 -40.07
CA GLN A 149 -7.53 -8.91 -40.78
C GLN A 149 -6.44 -9.93 -41.13
N ILE A 150 -6.27 -10.20 -42.44
CA ILE A 150 -5.26 -11.11 -42.99
C ILE A 150 -3.84 -10.56 -42.76
N LYS A 151 -3.63 -9.25 -42.98
CA LYS A 151 -2.32 -8.61 -42.79
C LYS A 151 -1.91 -8.68 -41.31
N LYS A 152 -0.64 -9.06 -41.06
CA LYS A 152 -0.03 -9.04 -39.73
C LYS A 152 0.14 -7.62 -39.19
N THR A 153 0.33 -6.65 -40.09
CA THR A 153 0.49 -5.22 -39.77
C THR A 153 -0.84 -4.48 -39.74
N THR A 154 -0.94 -3.54 -38.81
CA THR A 154 -2.09 -2.65 -38.64
C THR A 154 -1.58 -1.20 -38.68
N TYR A 155 -1.17 -0.74 -39.86
CA TYR A 155 -0.67 0.63 -40.03
C TYR A 155 -1.79 1.55 -40.53
N ALA A 156 -1.93 2.71 -39.88
CA ALA A 156 -2.82 3.78 -40.33
C ALA A 156 -2.10 4.67 -41.34
N ALA A 157 -2.83 5.19 -42.32
CA ALA A 157 -2.28 6.13 -43.29
C ALA A 157 -1.95 7.48 -42.62
N SER A 158 -0.96 8.21 -43.14
CA SER A 158 -0.55 9.52 -42.59
C SER A 158 -1.71 10.53 -42.51
N SER A 159 -2.65 10.50 -43.46
CA SER A 159 -3.87 11.31 -43.44
C SER A 159 -4.79 10.95 -42.27
N GLN A 160 -4.99 9.65 -42.03
CA GLN A 160 -5.77 9.14 -40.91
C GLN A 160 -5.13 9.52 -39.56
N ILE A 161 -3.81 9.41 -39.43
CA ILE A 161 -3.09 9.82 -38.21
C ILE A 161 -3.31 11.31 -37.92
N ARG A 162 -3.26 12.18 -38.94
CA ARG A 162 -3.54 13.62 -38.79
C ARG A 162 -4.99 13.86 -38.35
N ALA A 163 -5.96 13.21 -38.99
CA ALA A 163 -7.37 13.34 -38.63
C ALA A 163 -7.65 12.88 -37.18
N ILE A 164 -7.05 11.75 -36.75
CA ILE A 164 -7.14 11.25 -35.38
C ILE A 164 -6.53 12.25 -34.39
N ARG A 165 -5.34 12.81 -34.69
CA ARG A 165 -4.70 13.81 -33.82
C ARG A 165 -5.56 15.05 -33.61
N VAL A 166 -6.19 15.56 -34.67
CA VAL A 166 -7.11 16.71 -34.58
C VAL A 166 -8.29 16.39 -33.67
N LYS A 167 -8.91 15.20 -33.82
CA LYS A 167 -10.01 14.77 -32.96
C LYS A 167 -9.58 14.55 -31.50
N MET A 168 -8.41 13.95 -31.27
CA MET A 168 -7.84 13.80 -29.93
C MET A 168 -7.64 15.16 -29.27
N THR A 169 -7.06 16.13 -29.98
CA THR A 169 -6.79 17.46 -29.43
C THR A 169 -8.08 18.22 -29.13
N GLU A 170 -9.09 18.11 -30.01
CA GLU A 170 -10.39 18.75 -29.86
C GLU A 170 -11.12 18.25 -28.60
N ILE A 171 -11.18 16.92 -28.40
CA ILE A 171 -11.85 16.31 -27.25
C ILE A 171 -11.13 16.65 -25.94
N ILE A 172 -9.80 16.53 -25.92
CA ILE A 172 -9.01 16.86 -24.73
C ILE A 172 -9.19 18.34 -24.35
N GLN A 173 -9.20 19.24 -25.34
CA GLN A 173 -9.38 20.66 -25.10
C GLN A 173 -10.78 20.98 -24.57
N ARG A 174 -11.83 20.38 -25.14
CA ARG A 174 -13.22 20.57 -24.71
C ARG A 174 -13.44 20.09 -23.27
N GLU A 175 -12.96 18.90 -22.95
CA GLU A 175 -13.13 18.30 -21.62
C GLU A 175 -12.31 19.00 -20.54
N ALA A 176 -11.07 19.42 -20.86
CA ALA A 176 -10.19 20.04 -19.88
C ALA A 176 -10.46 21.54 -19.65
N SER A 177 -10.99 22.27 -20.64
CA SER A 177 -11.29 23.71 -20.50
C SER A 177 -12.58 23.99 -19.74
N SER A 178 -13.53 23.06 -19.78
CA SER A 178 -14.83 23.18 -19.11
C SER A 178 -14.80 22.81 -17.63
N CYS A 179 -13.75 22.15 -17.16
CA CYS A 179 -13.67 21.56 -15.83
C CYS A 179 -12.70 22.30 -14.91
N THR A 180 -13.01 22.24 -13.61
CA THR A 180 -12.05 22.57 -12.53
C THR A 180 -10.93 21.53 -12.49
N LEU A 181 -9.81 21.83 -11.81
CA LEU A 181 -8.71 20.88 -11.68
C LEU A 181 -9.15 19.57 -11.00
N THR A 182 -10.05 19.69 -10.03
CA THR A 182 -10.61 18.57 -9.27
C THR A 182 -11.52 17.71 -10.13
N GLN A 183 -12.42 18.33 -10.89
CA GLN A 183 -13.30 17.64 -11.83
C GLN A 183 -12.49 16.95 -12.93
N LEU A 184 -11.46 17.61 -13.45
CA LEU A 184 -10.55 17.02 -14.43
C LEU A 184 -9.85 15.79 -13.84
N THR A 185 -9.35 15.87 -12.60
CA THR A 185 -8.73 14.73 -11.91
C THR A 185 -9.72 13.56 -11.75
N ALA A 186 -10.96 13.84 -11.38
CA ALA A 186 -12.01 12.83 -11.27
C ALA A 186 -12.35 12.17 -12.62
N LYS A 187 -12.22 12.89 -13.75
CA LYS A 187 -12.35 12.32 -15.12
C LYS A 187 -11.11 11.52 -15.55
N LEU A 188 -9.93 11.92 -15.09
CA LEU A 188 -8.67 11.24 -15.41
C LEU A 188 -8.59 9.85 -14.79
N ILE A 189 -9.03 9.68 -13.53
CA ILE A 189 -8.95 8.43 -12.77
C ILE A 189 -9.60 7.24 -13.52
N PRO A 190 -10.90 7.27 -13.86
CA PRO A 190 -11.59 6.18 -14.57
C PRO A 190 -11.41 6.23 -16.10
N GLU A 191 -10.48 7.05 -16.60
CA GLU A 191 -10.15 7.17 -18.04
C GLU A 191 -11.29 7.61 -18.96
N VAL A 192 -12.21 8.47 -18.50
CA VAL A 192 -13.38 8.91 -19.31
C VAL A 192 -12.94 9.49 -20.65
N ILE A 193 -11.92 10.36 -20.63
CA ILE A 193 -11.40 11.03 -21.84
C ILE A 193 -10.84 10.01 -22.84
N GLY A 194 -10.19 8.93 -22.37
CA GLY A 194 -9.67 7.88 -23.25
C GLY A 194 -10.77 7.14 -24.00
N ARG A 195 -11.85 6.80 -23.29
CA ARG A 195 -13.04 6.12 -23.86
C ARG A 195 -13.78 7.00 -24.86
N GLU A 196 -13.88 8.30 -24.59
CA GLU A 196 -14.52 9.25 -25.51
C GLU A 196 -13.72 9.41 -26.81
N ILE A 197 -12.39 9.49 -26.71
CA ILE A 197 -11.51 9.50 -27.88
C ILE A 197 -11.68 8.22 -28.69
N GLU A 198 -11.73 7.05 -28.05
CA GLU A 198 -11.92 5.77 -28.75
C GLU A 198 -13.23 5.75 -29.55
N LYS A 199 -14.34 6.18 -28.93
CA LYS A 199 -15.64 6.27 -29.60
C LYS A 199 -15.63 7.24 -30.78
N ALA A 200 -15.07 8.44 -30.60
CA ALA A 200 -15.05 9.46 -31.65
C ALA A 200 -14.14 9.11 -32.83
N THR A 201 -13.08 8.32 -32.59
CA THR A 201 -12.10 7.96 -33.63
C THR A 201 -12.43 6.66 -34.35
N GLN A 202 -13.39 5.87 -33.84
CA GLN A 202 -13.81 4.58 -34.41
C GLN A 202 -14.24 4.68 -35.88
N GLY A 203 -14.83 5.80 -36.31
CA GLY A 203 -15.20 6.06 -37.71
C GLY A 203 -14.02 6.29 -38.65
N ILE A 204 -12.86 6.72 -38.14
CA ILE A 204 -11.64 6.95 -38.94
C ILE A 204 -10.80 5.66 -38.98
N TYR A 205 -10.44 5.17 -37.79
CA TYR A 205 -9.64 3.96 -37.62
C TYR A 205 -9.84 3.41 -36.20
N PRO A 206 -10.03 2.10 -36.01
CA PRO A 206 -10.20 1.54 -34.67
C PRO A 206 -8.92 1.66 -33.84
N LEU A 207 -9.03 2.22 -32.64
CA LEU A 207 -7.92 2.39 -31.70
C LEU A 207 -8.05 1.42 -30.51
N GLN A 208 -6.94 1.24 -29.79
CA GLN A 208 -6.84 0.52 -28.53
C GLN A 208 -5.85 1.23 -27.61
N ASN A 209 -5.96 1.00 -26.30
CA ASN A 209 -5.06 1.53 -25.28
C ASN A 209 -4.91 3.06 -25.39
N VAL A 210 -6.04 3.75 -25.48
CA VAL A 210 -6.10 5.22 -25.56
C VAL A 210 -6.01 5.78 -24.14
N HIS A 211 -4.87 6.40 -23.82
CA HIS A 211 -4.64 6.93 -22.48
C HIS A 211 -4.04 8.34 -22.51
N ILE A 212 -4.29 9.09 -21.44
CA ILE A 212 -3.53 10.30 -21.12
C ILE A 212 -2.26 9.84 -20.41
N ARG A 213 -1.17 9.75 -21.18
CA ARG A 213 0.16 9.31 -20.73
C ARG A 213 0.74 10.21 -19.65
N LYS A 214 0.55 11.53 -19.79
CA LYS A 214 1.20 12.50 -18.92
C LYS A 214 0.40 13.79 -18.81
N VAL A 215 0.36 14.35 -17.62
CA VAL A 215 -0.16 15.68 -17.35
C VAL A 215 0.92 16.48 -16.64
N LYS A 216 1.29 17.63 -17.21
CA LYS A 216 2.23 18.58 -16.60
C LYS A 216 1.50 19.86 -16.24
N LEU A 217 1.63 20.30 -15.00
CA LEU A 217 1.27 21.66 -14.61
C LEU A 217 2.38 22.61 -15.03
N LEU A 218 2.04 23.59 -15.87
CA LEU A 218 2.97 24.60 -16.36
C LEU A 218 2.89 25.88 -15.52
N LYS A 219 1.67 26.31 -15.22
CA LYS A 219 1.40 27.50 -14.40
C LYS A 219 0.26 27.21 -13.44
N ALA A 220 0.48 27.50 -12.16
CA ALA A 220 -0.55 27.49 -11.14
C ALA A 220 -1.12 28.92 -10.99
N PRO A 221 -2.41 29.06 -10.62
CA PRO A 221 -2.99 30.33 -10.19
C PRO A 221 -2.36 30.80 -8.87
N LYS A 222 -2.77 32.00 -8.41
CA LYS A 222 -2.41 32.45 -7.06
C LYS A 222 -2.95 31.46 -6.04
N PHE A 223 -2.15 31.22 -5.00
CA PHE A 223 -2.53 30.31 -3.94
C PHE A 223 -3.77 30.83 -3.21
N ASP A 224 -4.81 30.00 -3.13
CA ASP A 224 -6.01 30.24 -2.36
C ASP A 224 -6.17 29.15 -1.30
N LEU A 225 -6.18 29.57 -0.03
CA LEU A 225 -6.35 28.68 1.10
C LEU A 225 -7.77 28.12 1.16
N GLY A 226 -8.79 28.91 0.78
CA GLY A 226 -10.19 28.49 0.84
C GLY A 226 -10.50 27.32 -0.08
N ALA A 227 -10.05 27.42 -1.35
CA ALA A 227 -10.13 26.33 -2.31
C ALA A 227 -9.41 25.06 -1.81
N LEU A 228 -8.22 25.19 -1.22
CA LEU A 228 -7.47 24.05 -0.71
C LEU A 228 -8.18 23.35 0.46
N LEU A 229 -8.73 24.10 1.41
CA LEU A 229 -9.45 23.52 2.56
C LEU A 229 -10.71 22.78 2.12
N THR A 230 -11.43 23.34 1.14
CA THR A 230 -12.60 22.70 0.54
C THR A 230 -12.23 21.33 -0.07
N LEU A 231 -11.05 21.21 -0.70
CA LEU A 231 -10.57 19.93 -1.26
C LEU A 231 -10.24 18.87 -0.22
N HIS A 232 -9.99 19.27 1.02
CA HIS A 232 -9.69 18.34 2.10
C HIS A 232 -10.89 18.15 3.05
N GLY A 233 -12.01 18.83 2.81
CA GLY A 233 -13.24 18.68 3.61
C GLY A 233 -13.07 19.06 5.08
N GLU A 234 -11.94 19.67 5.46
CA GLU A 234 -11.72 20.22 6.80
C GLU A 234 -12.30 21.63 6.82
N SER A 235 -13.62 21.71 6.90
CA SER A 235 -14.29 22.93 7.35
C SER A 235 -14.00 23.04 8.84
N SER A 236 -13.39 24.15 9.25
CA SER A 236 -13.05 24.51 10.63
C SER A 236 -14.13 24.14 11.65
N THR A 237 -13.93 23.02 12.34
CA THR A 237 -14.48 22.77 13.69
C THR A 237 -13.30 22.66 14.64
N ASP A 238 -12.55 23.75 14.78
CA ASP A 238 -11.86 24.12 16.01
C ASP A 238 -11.37 25.57 15.89
N GLU A 239 -11.82 26.39 16.84
CA GLU A 239 -11.40 27.77 17.13
C GLU A 239 -11.68 28.86 16.07
N GLN A 240 -12.96 29.23 15.91
CA GLN A 240 -13.29 30.61 15.54
C GLN A 240 -13.04 31.52 16.75
N GLY A 241 -11.96 32.29 16.68
CA GLY A 241 -11.72 33.44 17.55
C GLY A 241 -12.92 34.38 17.53
N GLN A 242 -13.36 34.75 18.73
CA GLN A 242 -14.47 35.65 18.99
C GLN A 242 -14.23 37.00 18.29
N LYS A 243 -14.94 37.25 17.18
CA LYS A 243 -15.06 38.61 16.62
C LYS A 243 -16.04 39.38 17.51
N VAL A 244 -15.51 40.32 18.28
CA VAL A 244 -16.32 41.34 18.95
C VAL A 244 -16.73 42.37 17.89
N GLU A 245 -17.94 42.22 17.34
CA GLU A 245 -18.59 43.30 16.60
C GLU A 245 -19.39 44.15 17.60
N ARG A 246 -18.94 45.39 17.79
CA ARG A 246 -19.75 46.46 18.38
C ARG A 246 -20.43 47.19 17.23
N GLU A 247 -21.75 47.03 17.11
CA GLU A 247 -22.56 48.01 16.39
C GLU A 247 -23.80 48.39 17.21
N PHE A 248 -23.94 49.70 17.31
CA PHE A 248 -24.90 50.49 18.06
C PHE A 248 -26.15 50.66 17.18
N LYS A 249 -27.34 50.27 17.68
CA LYS A 249 -28.61 50.76 17.13
C LYS A 249 -29.60 51.04 18.25
N GLU A 250 -29.80 52.33 18.45
CA GLU A 250 -30.87 52.95 19.22
C GLU A 250 -32.12 53.02 18.34
N THR A 251 -33.23 52.44 18.80
CA THR A 251 -34.58 52.93 18.50
C THR A 251 -35.51 52.50 19.63
N VAL A 252 -36.29 53.47 20.09
CA VAL A 252 -36.98 53.55 21.37
C VAL A 252 -38.50 53.55 21.14
N LEU A 253 -39.24 52.94 22.08
CA LEU A 253 -40.70 53.05 22.39
C LEU A 253 -41.72 52.34 21.47
N GLU A 254 -42.78 51.66 21.93
CA GLU A 254 -43.40 51.48 23.26
C GLU A 254 -44.45 50.35 23.20
N GLN A 255 -44.64 49.56 24.26
CA GLN A 255 -45.94 49.21 24.86
C GLN A 255 -45.79 48.21 26.03
N LEU A 256 -46.37 48.58 27.17
CA LEU A 256 -46.31 47.93 28.49
C LEU A 256 -47.51 47.00 28.74
N LEU A 257 -47.24 45.72 29.09
CA LEU A 257 -47.73 44.85 30.21
C LEU A 257 -49.26 44.67 30.51
N PRO A 258 -49.70 43.71 31.37
CA PRO A 258 -49.27 42.32 31.68
C PRO A 258 -50.46 41.31 31.87
N SER A 259 -50.20 39.99 32.00
CA SER A 259 -50.71 39.13 33.12
C SER A 259 -50.58 37.61 32.87
N SER A 260 -49.88 36.94 33.81
CA SER A 260 -50.07 35.56 34.32
C SER A 260 -49.85 34.34 33.40
N LEU A 261 -48.82 33.53 33.68
CA LEU A 261 -48.96 32.23 34.39
C LEU A 261 -47.62 31.49 34.54
N ASP A 262 -47.53 30.78 35.66
CA ASP A 262 -46.33 30.25 36.32
C ASP A 262 -45.60 29.09 35.63
N ILE A 263 -44.29 29.09 35.87
CA ILE A 263 -43.32 28.04 35.60
C ILE A 263 -43.24 27.15 36.85
N SER A 264 -43.87 25.97 36.84
CA SER A 264 -43.66 24.97 37.89
C SER A 264 -43.86 23.51 37.49
N THR A 265 -43.99 23.16 36.20
CA THR A 265 -44.25 21.76 35.79
C THR A 265 -43.31 21.19 34.73
N VAL A 266 -42.26 21.94 34.34
CA VAL A 266 -41.31 21.50 33.29
C VAL A 266 -39.97 21.03 33.88
N ASN A 267 -39.64 21.42 35.11
CA ASN A 267 -38.35 21.08 35.75
C ASN A 267 -38.35 19.77 36.56
N GLU A 268 -39.46 19.05 36.65
CA GLU A 268 -39.53 17.74 37.31
C GLU A 268 -39.35 16.54 36.36
N TRP A 269 -39.33 16.76 35.04
CA TRP A 269 -39.11 15.68 34.06
C TRP A 269 -37.65 15.58 33.59
N LEU A 270 -36.85 16.64 33.75
CA LEU A 270 -35.46 16.70 33.27
C LEU A 270 -34.40 16.22 34.28
N ASN A 271 -34.80 15.89 35.52
CA ASN A 271 -33.87 15.51 36.59
C ASN A 271 -34.03 14.07 37.11
N SER A 272 -34.79 13.21 36.43
CA SER A 272 -34.91 11.79 36.77
C SER A 272 -34.32 10.91 35.66
N ASN A 273 -32.99 10.89 35.55
CA ASN A 273 -32.15 9.75 35.16
C ASN A 273 -30.73 10.21 34.78
N GLN A 274 -30.05 10.80 35.75
CA GLN A 274 -28.59 10.70 35.83
C GLN A 274 -28.27 9.98 37.13
N ASP A 275 -27.93 8.70 37.03
CA ASP A 275 -26.86 8.14 37.85
C ASP A 275 -26.43 6.77 37.34
N GLY A 276 -25.10 6.60 37.24
CA GLY A 276 -24.46 5.30 37.26
C GLY A 276 -23.92 4.77 35.94
N HIS A 277 -22.77 5.29 35.50
CA HIS A 277 -21.61 4.39 35.29
C HIS A 277 -20.28 5.16 35.29
N ARG A 278 -19.52 4.90 36.35
CA ARG A 278 -18.09 5.23 36.48
C ARG A 278 -17.31 4.67 35.29
N GLN A 279 -16.47 5.51 34.71
CA GLN A 279 -15.39 5.11 33.81
C GLN A 279 -14.49 4.07 34.50
N PRO A 280 -14.11 2.97 33.83
CA PRO A 280 -12.84 2.34 34.10
C PRO A 280 -11.74 3.08 33.31
N GLN A 281 -10.70 3.43 34.05
CA GLN A 281 -9.42 3.90 33.56
C GLN A 281 -8.83 2.93 32.53
N GLY A 282 -8.06 3.49 31.61
CA GLY A 282 -7.50 2.79 30.47
C GLY A 282 -6.82 1.47 30.82
N HIS A 283 -7.24 0.43 30.11
CA HIS A 283 -6.38 -0.63 29.62
C HIS A 283 -6.80 -0.85 28.17
N GLN A 284 -5.91 -0.53 27.23
CA GLN A 284 -6.04 -0.95 25.84
C GLN A 284 -6.01 -2.48 25.81
N ALA A 285 -7.18 -3.11 25.82
CA ALA A 285 -7.29 -4.48 25.37
C ALA A 285 -6.97 -4.49 23.87
N ALA A 286 -5.81 -5.04 23.52
CA ALA A 286 -5.42 -5.30 22.15
C ALA A 286 -6.55 -6.04 21.43
N HIS A 287 -7.25 -5.34 20.52
CA HIS A 287 -8.10 -5.99 19.54
C HIS A 287 -7.24 -7.00 18.77
N ASP A 288 -7.45 -8.28 19.09
CA ASP A 288 -6.76 -9.42 18.52
C ASP A 288 -7.13 -9.50 17.03
N ARG A 289 -6.26 -9.00 16.16
CA ARG A 289 -6.50 -9.00 14.71
C ARG A 289 -6.38 -10.45 14.19
N PRO A 290 -7.35 -10.95 13.42
CA PRO A 290 -7.57 -12.39 13.22
C PRO A 290 -6.49 -13.20 12.47
N PHE A 291 -5.41 -12.57 11.97
CA PHE A 291 -4.49 -13.21 11.01
C PHE A 291 -3.02 -13.29 11.45
N ARG A 292 -2.69 -12.96 12.70
CA ARG A 292 -1.29 -12.79 13.16
C ARG A 292 -0.62 -14.03 13.74
N SER A 293 -1.35 -15.11 14.02
CA SER A 293 -0.81 -16.25 14.77
C SER A 293 0.27 -17.06 14.03
N ARG A 294 0.25 -17.04 12.68
CA ARG A 294 1.23 -17.74 11.82
C ARG A 294 2.64 -17.15 11.93
N GLU A 295 2.74 -15.85 11.67
CA GLU A 295 3.99 -15.09 11.69
C GLU A 295 4.67 -15.19 13.07
N ILE A 296 3.88 -15.05 14.15
CA ILE A 296 4.37 -15.14 15.53
C ILE A 296 4.88 -16.54 15.86
N MET A 297 4.24 -17.60 15.35
CA MET A 297 4.74 -18.97 15.50
C MET A 297 6.08 -19.15 14.80
N LEU A 298 6.25 -18.61 13.59
CA LEU A 298 7.49 -18.72 12.84
C LEU A 298 8.64 -17.92 13.48
N ILE A 299 8.39 -16.69 13.91
CA ILE A 299 9.37 -15.87 14.65
C ILE A 299 9.79 -16.59 15.92
N ARG A 300 8.83 -17.16 16.67
CA ARG A 300 9.15 -17.91 17.88
C ARG A 300 10.03 -19.12 17.58
N TYR A 301 9.76 -19.85 16.49
CA TYR A 301 10.57 -21.00 16.12
C TYR A 301 11.99 -20.61 15.66
N CYS A 302 12.13 -19.54 14.87
CA CYS A 302 13.41 -19.13 14.30
C CYS A 302 14.30 -18.41 15.31
N ASP A 303 13.74 -17.45 16.05
CA ASP A 303 14.47 -16.42 16.80
C ASP A 303 14.24 -16.50 18.32
N ASP A 304 13.37 -17.39 18.79
CA ASP A 304 12.94 -17.55 20.19
C ASP A 304 12.36 -16.27 20.84
N GLN A 305 12.00 -15.28 20.01
CA GLN A 305 11.39 -14.02 20.41
C GLN A 305 9.87 -14.11 20.41
N PHE A 306 9.23 -13.35 21.30
CA PHE A 306 7.79 -13.10 21.27
C PHE A 306 7.51 -11.70 21.75
N ASP A 307 7.05 -10.88 20.83
CA ASP A 307 6.60 -9.53 21.10
C ASP A 307 5.13 -9.42 20.66
N PRO A 308 4.18 -9.26 21.61
CA PRO A 308 2.76 -9.09 21.30
C PRO A 308 2.45 -7.82 20.49
N GLU A 309 3.32 -6.80 20.58
CA GLU A 309 3.06 -5.45 20.06
C GLU A 309 3.96 -5.08 18.87
N SER A 310 5.15 -5.66 18.73
CA SER A 310 6.08 -5.31 17.63
C SER A 310 5.87 -6.06 16.32
N SER A 311 4.96 -7.03 16.23
CA SER A 311 4.68 -7.73 14.97
C SER A 311 3.88 -6.81 14.03
N THR A 312 4.61 -6.14 13.14
CA THR A 312 4.06 -5.46 11.97
C THR A 312 3.58 -6.52 10.98
N ALA A 313 2.33 -6.41 10.48
CA ALA A 313 1.79 -7.39 9.54
C ALA A 313 2.75 -7.64 8.36
N THR A 314 3.10 -8.90 8.08
CA THR A 314 3.92 -9.29 6.92
C THR A 314 3.35 -8.67 5.65
N ILE A 315 4.08 -7.73 5.05
CA ILE A 315 3.79 -7.18 3.72
C ILE A 315 4.57 -8.03 2.71
N GLY A 316 3.90 -8.98 2.06
CA GLY A 316 4.50 -9.89 1.08
C GLY A 316 4.82 -11.27 1.65
N VAL A 317 6.01 -11.80 1.33
CA VAL A 317 6.48 -13.12 1.78
C VAL A 317 7.82 -12.96 2.50
N ASP A 318 7.89 -13.39 3.76
CA ASP A 318 9.13 -13.41 4.54
C ASP A 318 9.86 -14.75 4.35
N PHE A 319 11.18 -14.70 4.23
CA PHE A 319 12.02 -15.87 3.97
C PHE A 319 13.01 -16.06 5.10
N LYS A 320 12.89 -17.19 5.81
CA LYS A 320 13.81 -17.57 6.89
C LYS A 320 14.45 -18.93 6.60
N VAL A 321 15.74 -19.04 6.90
CA VAL A 321 16.48 -20.31 6.77
C VAL A 321 16.84 -20.82 8.16
N LYS A 322 16.47 -22.07 8.47
CA LYS A 322 16.81 -22.73 9.74
C LYS A 322 17.41 -24.11 9.48
N LYS A 323 18.47 -24.46 10.20
CA LYS A 323 19.03 -25.82 10.19
C LYS A 323 18.32 -26.67 11.24
N LEU A 324 17.85 -27.85 10.86
CA LEU A 324 17.20 -28.81 11.74
C LEU A 324 17.83 -30.19 11.55
N SER A 325 18.19 -30.86 12.63
CA SER A 325 18.65 -32.26 12.58
C SER A 325 17.49 -33.21 12.89
N VAL A 326 17.23 -34.15 11.99
CA VAL A 326 16.21 -35.20 12.10
C VAL A 326 16.87 -36.53 11.73
N ARG A 327 16.67 -37.58 12.55
CA ARG A 327 17.31 -38.91 12.38
C ARG A 327 18.84 -38.84 12.20
N GLY A 328 19.51 -37.94 12.91
CA GLY A 328 20.97 -37.75 12.84
C GLY A 328 21.48 -37.02 11.59
N THR A 329 20.61 -36.71 10.63
CA THR A 329 20.97 -35.95 9.41
C THR A 329 20.52 -34.50 9.55
N SER A 330 21.41 -33.57 9.19
CA SER A 330 21.12 -32.14 9.25
C SER A 330 20.52 -31.64 7.93
N TYR A 331 19.31 -31.08 8.01
CA TYR A 331 18.58 -30.49 6.89
C TYR A 331 18.54 -28.97 7.00
N ARG A 332 18.59 -28.29 5.86
CA ARG A 332 18.40 -26.83 5.76
C ARG A 332 16.96 -26.55 5.33
N LEU A 333 16.16 -26.04 6.25
CA LEU A 333 14.77 -25.66 6.00
C LEU A 333 14.73 -24.24 5.44
N ASN A 334 14.06 -24.10 4.31
CA ASN A 334 13.67 -22.81 3.73
C ASN A 334 12.21 -22.58 4.13
N LEU A 335 11.99 -21.70 5.10
CA LEU A 335 10.68 -21.39 5.66
C LEU A 335 10.16 -20.12 5.01
N LEU A 336 8.95 -20.19 4.47
CA LEU A 336 8.28 -19.08 3.81
C LEU A 336 7.05 -18.70 4.62
N ASP A 337 7.02 -17.49 5.16
CA ASP A 337 5.80 -16.90 5.73
C ASP A 337 5.07 -16.16 4.62
N THR A 338 3.91 -16.68 4.21
CA THR A 338 3.07 -15.98 3.24
C THR A 338 2.07 -15.12 4.00
N ALA A 339 1.95 -13.85 3.65
CA ALA A 339 0.93 -12.99 4.21
C ALA A 339 -0.45 -13.58 3.90
N GLY A 340 -1.04 -14.30 4.85
CA GLY A 340 -2.31 -14.99 4.61
C GLY A 340 -3.53 -14.08 4.74
N GLN A 341 -3.36 -12.82 4.31
CA GLN A 341 -4.44 -11.92 4.00
C GLN A 341 -4.84 -12.16 2.55
N GLU A 342 -6.14 -12.34 2.32
CA GLU A 342 -6.71 -12.64 1.00
C GLU A 342 -6.39 -11.62 -0.09
N ARG A 343 -5.89 -10.44 0.29
CA ARG A 343 -5.43 -9.36 -0.58
C ARG A 343 -4.12 -9.66 -1.34
N PHE A 344 -3.38 -10.73 -0.99
CA PHE A 344 -2.10 -11.09 -1.63
C PHE A 344 -2.10 -12.49 -2.29
N ARG A 345 -3.30 -13.07 -2.52
CA ARG A 345 -3.49 -14.45 -3.01
C ARG A 345 -2.79 -14.74 -4.35
N THR A 346 -2.68 -13.75 -5.24
CA THR A 346 -2.03 -13.87 -6.55
C THR A 346 -0.51 -14.05 -6.45
N LEU A 347 0.12 -13.54 -5.37
CA LEU A 347 1.55 -13.69 -5.11
C LEU A 347 1.87 -15.06 -4.46
N SER A 348 0.90 -15.68 -3.79
CA SER A 348 1.05 -16.97 -3.09
C SER A 348 1.20 -18.18 -4.03
N ASN A 349 0.57 -18.18 -5.21
CA ASN A 349 0.56 -19.33 -6.14
C ASN A 349 1.96 -19.77 -6.59
N SER A 350 2.90 -18.84 -6.77
CA SER A 350 4.28 -19.19 -7.15
C SER A 350 5.05 -19.89 -6.03
N TYR A 351 4.68 -19.71 -4.76
CA TYR A 351 5.39 -20.27 -3.61
C TYR A 351 4.93 -21.69 -3.24
N TYR A 352 3.73 -22.09 -3.65
CA TYR A 352 3.31 -23.49 -3.56
C TYR A 352 4.11 -24.39 -4.53
N ARG A 353 4.57 -23.81 -5.66
CA ARG A 353 5.35 -24.53 -6.67
C ARG A 353 6.76 -24.84 -6.15
N GLY A 354 6.97 -26.10 -5.75
CA GLY A 354 8.23 -26.59 -5.16
C GLY A 354 8.23 -26.66 -3.63
N ALA A 355 7.08 -26.44 -2.98
CA ALA A 355 6.94 -26.67 -1.55
C ALA A 355 6.81 -28.17 -1.23
N HIS A 356 7.72 -28.68 -0.40
CA HIS A 356 7.70 -30.07 0.07
C HIS A 356 6.64 -30.32 1.16
N GLY A 357 6.30 -29.28 1.92
CA GLY A 357 5.25 -29.33 2.92
C GLY A 357 4.65 -27.95 3.21
N VAL A 358 3.39 -27.95 3.64
CA VAL A 358 2.62 -26.74 3.94
C VAL A 358 2.03 -26.83 5.35
N ILE A 359 2.19 -25.77 6.13
CA ILE A 359 1.63 -25.66 7.49
C ILE A 359 0.48 -24.65 7.46
N LEU A 360 -0.73 -25.11 7.76
CA LEU A 360 -1.92 -24.29 7.92
C LEU A 360 -2.14 -24.03 9.42
N VAL A 361 -2.43 -22.79 9.79
CA VAL A 361 -2.60 -22.41 11.20
C VAL A 361 -3.89 -21.62 11.38
N TYR A 362 -4.70 -22.03 12.35
CA TYR A 362 -5.88 -21.30 12.82
C TYR A 362 -5.75 -20.95 14.29
N ASP A 363 -6.65 -20.13 14.85
CA ASP A 363 -6.67 -19.72 16.25
C ASP A 363 -7.78 -20.44 17.02
N ILE A 364 -7.43 -21.15 18.10
CA ILE A 364 -8.42 -21.94 18.88
C ILE A 364 -9.46 -21.05 19.59
N SER A 365 -9.15 -19.77 19.80
CA SER A 365 -10.07 -18.79 20.42
C SER A 365 -10.98 -18.11 19.40
N ASN A 366 -10.77 -18.34 18.10
CA ASN A 366 -11.53 -17.72 17.01
C ASN A 366 -12.09 -18.76 16.03
N ARG A 367 -13.41 -19.01 16.13
CA ARG A 367 -14.12 -19.98 15.29
C ARG A 367 -14.11 -19.64 13.80
N ASP A 368 -14.14 -18.36 13.42
CA ASP A 368 -14.15 -17.94 12.02
C ASP A 368 -12.84 -18.31 11.31
N SER A 369 -11.73 -18.29 12.05
CA SER A 369 -10.42 -18.72 11.55
C SER A 369 -10.40 -20.22 11.22
N PHE A 370 -11.14 -21.04 11.97
CA PHE A 370 -11.28 -22.46 11.73
C PHE A 370 -12.21 -22.77 10.55
N LEU A 371 -13.36 -22.09 10.46
CA LEU A 371 -14.29 -22.25 9.33
C LEU A 371 -13.64 -21.90 7.98
N SER A 372 -12.69 -20.96 8.00
CA SER A 372 -11.94 -20.58 6.79
C SER A 372 -10.95 -21.65 6.31
N MET A 373 -10.62 -22.67 7.13
CA MET A 373 -9.59 -23.67 6.81
C MET A 373 -9.94 -24.54 5.61
N GLY A 374 -11.23 -24.85 5.38
CA GLY A 374 -11.66 -25.64 4.22
C GLY A 374 -11.19 -25.03 2.90
N ARG A 375 -11.34 -23.70 2.74
CA ARG A 375 -10.86 -22.98 1.56
C ARG A 375 -9.33 -23.07 1.40
N TRP A 376 -8.59 -23.08 2.51
CA TRP A 376 -7.13 -23.12 2.48
C TRP A 376 -6.62 -24.51 2.13
N PHE A 377 -7.31 -25.57 2.55
CA PHE A 377 -7.02 -26.93 2.09
C PHE A 377 -7.24 -27.08 0.59
N GLU A 378 -8.36 -26.59 0.05
CA GLU A 378 -8.61 -26.58 -1.41
C GLU A 378 -7.53 -25.79 -2.17
N GLU A 379 -7.10 -24.64 -1.63
CA GLU A 379 -6.03 -23.84 -2.24
C GLU A 379 -4.69 -24.56 -2.27
N VAL A 380 -4.33 -25.30 -1.21
CA VAL A 380 -3.13 -26.13 -1.16
C VAL A 380 -3.23 -27.27 -2.18
N GLN A 381 -4.38 -27.94 -2.26
CA GLN A 381 -4.59 -29.04 -3.20
C GLN A 381 -4.51 -28.60 -4.66
N ASN A 382 -5.03 -27.41 -4.98
CA ASN A 382 -5.07 -26.91 -6.36
C ASN A 382 -3.72 -26.35 -6.85
N ASN A 383 -2.83 -25.93 -5.95
CA ASN A 383 -1.59 -25.23 -6.32
C ASN A 383 -0.29 -25.97 -5.95
N SER A 384 -0.35 -26.99 -5.09
CA SER A 384 0.83 -27.77 -4.67
C SER A 384 1.14 -28.92 -5.63
N MET A 385 2.35 -29.46 -5.53
CA MET A 385 2.75 -30.64 -6.29
C MET A 385 2.10 -31.91 -5.69
N PRO A 386 1.82 -32.94 -6.50
CA PRO A 386 1.39 -34.24 -5.98
C PRO A 386 2.42 -34.78 -4.97
N GLY A 387 1.97 -35.08 -3.75
CA GLY A 387 2.82 -35.55 -2.66
C GLY A 387 3.22 -34.49 -1.62
N THR A 388 2.85 -33.22 -1.77
CA THR A 388 3.10 -32.19 -0.73
C THR A 388 2.43 -32.57 0.60
N ILE A 389 3.21 -32.61 1.69
CA ILE A 389 2.70 -32.97 3.02
C ILE A 389 2.03 -31.76 3.67
N THR A 390 0.78 -31.91 4.12
CA THR A 390 0.04 -30.82 4.78
C THR A 390 -0.06 -31.06 6.29
N TYR A 391 0.11 -29.99 7.08
CA TYR A 391 0.03 -30.01 8.54
C TYR A 391 -0.90 -28.91 9.03
N LEU A 392 -1.90 -29.25 9.85
CA LEU A 392 -2.83 -28.33 10.47
C LEU A 392 -2.41 -28.02 11.91
N VAL A 393 -2.44 -26.74 12.28
CA VAL A 393 -2.01 -26.27 13.59
C VAL A 393 -3.07 -25.39 14.24
N GLY A 394 -3.49 -25.76 15.44
CA GLY A 394 -4.31 -24.90 16.30
C GLY A 394 -3.40 -24.01 17.16
N SER A 395 -3.40 -22.70 16.92
CA SER A 395 -2.57 -21.73 17.66
C SER A 395 -3.28 -21.13 18.87
N LYS A 396 -2.50 -20.55 19.78
CA LYS A 396 -2.93 -19.90 21.04
C LYS A 396 -3.49 -20.88 22.08
N LEU A 397 -2.82 -22.03 22.27
CA LEU A 397 -3.17 -22.98 23.33
C LEU A 397 -3.21 -22.34 24.74
N ASP A 398 -2.46 -21.26 24.96
CA ASP A 398 -2.50 -20.47 26.19
C ASP A 398 -3.86 -19.81 26.48
N LYS A 399 -4.75 -19.72 25.48
CA LYS A 399 -6.11 -19.17 25.58
C LYS A 399 -7.19 -20.24 25.76
N ALA A 400 -6.87 -21.37 26.40
CA ALA A 400 -7.80 -22.48 26.63
C ALA A 400 -9.13 -22.07 27.31
N ALA A 401 -9.11 -21.07 28.20
CA ALA A 401 -10.31 -20.55 28.87
C ALA A 401 -11.30 -19.84 27.92
N SER A 402 -10.83 -19.34 26.78
CA SER A 402 -11.64 -18.70 25.74
C SER A 402 -11.74 -19.55 24.47
N ARG A 403 -11.53 -20.86 24.59
CA ARG A 403 -11.55 -21.81 23.47
C ARG A 403 -12.92 -21.83 22.81
N LYS A 404 -12.94 -21.75 21.48
CA LYS A 404 -14.14 -21.86 20.64
C LYS A 404 -14.12 -23.07 19.69
N VAL A 405 -12.99 -23.78 19.60
CA VAL A 405 -12.78 -24.96 18.76
C VAL A 405 -12.18 -26.07 19.62
N SER A 406 -12.79 -27.25 19.63
CA SER A 406 -12.26 -28.39 20.39
C SER A 406 -11.10 -29.05 19.64
N ALA A 407 -10.23 -29.76 20.38
CA ALA A 407 -9.13 -30.50 19.76
C ALA A 407 -9.65 -31.61 18.82
N GLU A 408 -10.77 -32.25 19.19
CA GLU A 408 -11.46 -33.28 18.41
C GLU A 408 -11.96 -32.74 17.06
N GLU A 409 -12.51 -31.54 17.03
CA GLU A 409 -12.93 -30.88 15.77
C GLU A 409 -11.72 -30.58 14.86
N GLY A 410 -10.62 -30.12 15.47
CA GLY A 410 -9.36 -29.86 14.76
C GLY A 410 -8.76 -31.12 14.15
N GLU A 411 -8.78 -32.21 14.92
CA GLU A 411 -8.31 -33.52 14.48
C GLU A 411 -9.19 -34.11 13.39
N ALA A 412 -10.51 -34.06 13.54
CA ALA A 412 -11.47 -34.52 12.54
C ALA A 412 -11.28 -33.81 11.19
N LEU A 413 -11.09 -32.49 11.19
CA LEU A 413 -10.82 -31.72 9.97
C LEU A 413 -9.50 -32.14 9.32
N ALA A 414 -8.45 -32.36 10.12
CA ALA A 414 -7.16 -32.83 9.60
C ALA A 414 -7.28 -34.23 8.99
N THR A 415 -8.01 -35.15 9.62
CA THR A 415 -8.25 -36.50 9.10
C THR A 415 -8.99 -36.46 7.77
N ILE A 416 -10.02 -35.63 7.63
CA ILE A 416 -10.79 -35.47 6.38
C ILE A 416 -9.88 -35.06 5.20
N HIS A 417 -8.93 -34.16 5.45
CA HIS A 417 -8.02 -33.65 4.42
C HIS A 417 -6.67 -34.40 4.34
N GLY A 418 -6.50 -35.49 5.11
CA GLY A 418 -5.26 -36.26 5.13
C GLY A 418 -4.04 -35.50 5.69
N ALA A 419 -4.27 -34.52 6.57
CA ALA A 419 -3.24 -33.72 7.21
C ALA A 419 -2.93 -34.21 8.63
N LYS A 420 -1.72 -33.91 9.12
CA LYS A 420 -1.36 -34.10 10.55
C LYS A 420 -1.84 -32.92 11.39
N PHE A 421 -2.11 -33.13 12.68
CA PHE A 421 -2.65 -32.09 13.57
C PHE A 421 -1.84 -31.93 14.87
N CYS A 422 -1.68 -30.67 15.32
CA CYS A 422 -1.13 -30.35 16.64
C CYS A 422 -1.61 -28.97 17.14
N GLU A 423 -1.82 -28.82 18.45
CA GLU A 423 -2.07 -27.51 19.09
C GLU A 423 -0.77 -26.92 19.65
N VAL A 424 -0.55 -25.62 19.43
CA VAL A 424 0.67 -24.91 19.80
C VAL A 424 0.36 -23.60 20.54
N SER A 425 1.30 -23.20 21.41
CA SER A 425 1.29 -21.88 22.03
C SER A 425 2.63 -21.18 21.78
N SER A 426 2.60 -20.15 20.92
CA SER A 426 3.75 -19.29 20.69
C SER A 426 4.11 -18.46 21.93
N LYS A 427 3.17 -18.26 22.87
CA LYS A 427 3.40 -17.54 24.12
C LYS A 427 4.19 -18.40 25.13
N THR A 428 3.72 -19.62 25.38
CA THR A 428 4.32 -20.54 26.38
C THR A 428 5.41 -21.45 25.80
N ARG A 429 5.65 -21.39 24.48
CA ARG A 429 6.59 -22.23 23.70
C ARG A 429 6.19 -23.69 23.59
N GLU A 430 5.00 -24.02 24.08
CA GLU A 430 4.48 -25.38 24.04
C GLU A 430 4.21 -25.82 22.61
N ASN A 431 4.74 -26.99 22.24
CA ASN A 431 4.59 -27.65 20.94
C ASN A 431 5.06 -26.87 19.70
N VAL A 432 5.65 -25.68 19.82
CA VAL A 432 6.05 -24.85 18.65
C VAL A 432 7.02 -25.57 17.70
N ARG A 433 7.94 -26.38 18.24
CA ARG A 433 8.93 -27.12 17.45
C ARG A 433 8.35 -28.37 16.76
N ARG A 434 7.27 -28.94 17.30
CA ARG A 434 6.76 -30.27 16.93
C ARG A 434 6.26 -30.34 15.48
N PRO A 435 5.43 -29.40 14.98
CA PRO A 435 4.99 -29.41 13.58
C PRO A 435 6.13 -29.40 12.56
N PHE A 436 7.19 -28.62 12.82
CA PHE A 436 8.34 -28.53 11.92
C PHE A 436 9.20 -29.79 11.92
N VAL A 437 9.31 -30.50 13.04
CA VAL A 437 10.05 -31.77 13.11
C VAL A 437 9.28 -32.88 12.43
N GLU A 438 7.98 -33.01 12.74
CA GLU A 438 7.15 -34.08 12.20
C GLU A 438 6.93 -33.95 10.69
N ILE A 439 6.77 -32.73 10.16
CA ILE A 439 6.63 -32.54 8.71
C ILE A 439 7.91 -32.95 7.98
N VAL A 440 9.08 -32.58 8.51
CA VAL A 440 10.38 -32.94 7.93
C VAL A 440 10.63 -34.44 8.01
N ASP A 441 10.32 -35.07 9.15
CA ASP A 441 10.43 -36.52 9.31
C ASP A 441 9.56 -37.30 8.31
N THR A 442 8.36 -36.78 8.04
CA THR A 442 7.43 -37.37 7.06
C THR A 442 7.93 -37.20 5.63
N ILE A 443 8.44 -36.01 5.29
CA ILE A 443 9.03 -35.73 3.97
C ILE A 443 10.24 -36.64 3.72
N VAL A 444 11.13 -36.78 4.71
CA VAL A 444 12.33 -37.64 4.60
C VAL A 444 11.96 -39.11 4.50
N SER A 445 10.87 -39.54 5.15
CA SER A 445 10.36 -40.92 5.06
C SER A 445 9.66 -41.23 3.72
N THR A 446 9.38 -40.22 2.89
CA THR A 446 8.68 -40.37 1.61
C THR A 446 9.68 -40.20 0.44
N PRO A 447 10.22 -41.29 -0.14
CA PRO A 447 11.40 -41.24 -1.02
C PRO A 447 11.22 -40.53 -2.38
N GLY A 448 10.05 -40.03 -2.75
CA GLY A 448 9.82 -39.30 -4.02
C GLY A 448 10.00 -37.78 -3.97
N LEU A 449 10.01 -37.17 -2.78
CA LEU A 449 10.04 -35.70 -2.62
C LEU A 449 11.46 -35.14 -2.52
N VAL A 450 12.43 -35.95 -2.06
CA VAL A 450 13.80 -35.52 -1.82
C VAL A 450 14.63 -35.50 -3.11
N GLU A 451 14.37 -36.42 -4.05
CA GLU A 451 15.11 -36.56 -5.32
C GLU A 451 14.90 -35.42 -6.33
N GLN A 452 13.78 -34.69 -6.27
CA GLN A 452 13.49 -33.58 -7.19
C GLN A 452 14.45 -32.37 -7.05
N THR A 453 15.28 -32.35 -6.01
CA THR A 453 16.15 -31.21 -5.65
C THR A 453 17.54 -31.25 -6.33
N GLN A 454 17.94 -32.36 -6.96
CA GLN A 454 19.25 -32.47 -7.64
C GLN A 454 19.24 -31.92 -9.08
N ARG A 455 18.80 -30.67 -9.29
CA ARG A 455 19.07 -29.95 -10.55
C ARG A 455 20.22 -28.95 -10.34
N GLU A 456 21.32 -29.23 -11.02
CA GLU A 456 22.51 -28.37 -11.14
C GLU A 456 22.15 -26.91 -11.50
N PRO A 457 22.85 -25.91 -10.95
CA PRO A 457 22.60 -24.50 -11.24
C PRO A 457 22.94 -24.17 -12.70
N GLY A 458 21.93 -24.15 -13.57
CA GLY A 458 22.05 -23.83 -14.99
C GLY A 458 22.39 -22.35 -15.24
N GLY A 459 23.68 -22.04 -15.24
CA GLY A 459 24.23 -20.87 -15.95
C GLY A 459 24.23 -21.13 -17.46
N ILE A 460 23.77 -20.16 -18.25
CA ILE A 460 23.84 -20.22 -19.72
C ILE A 460 25.30 -19.95 -20.13
N THR A 461 26.04 -21.00 -20.47
CA THR A 461 27.37 -20.88 -21.07
C THR A 461 27.22 -20.77 -22.59
N LEU A 462 27.47 -19.58 -23.14
CA LEU A 462 27.64 -19.38 -24.58
C LEU A 462 28.92 -20.09 -25.02
N ARG A 463 28.79 -21.30 -25.58
CA ARG A 463 29.89 -21.97 -26.28
C ARG A 463 30.03 -21.34 -27.68
N ASN A 464 31.13 -20.63 -27.90
CA ASN A 464 31.62 -20.29 -29.23
C ASN A 464 31.89 -21.60 -30.00
N ALA A 465 31.07 -21.89 -31.00
CA ALA A 465 31.35 -22.93 -31.97
C ALA A 465 32.37 -22.37 -32.99
N ALA A 466 33.66 -22.59 -32.72
CA ALA A 466 34.67 -22.55 -33.76
C ALA A 466 34.50 -23.83 -34.61
N SER A 467 34.02 -23.66 -35.83
CA SER A 467 33.91 -24.70 -36.84
C SER A 467 35.31 -25.14 -37.29
N GLN A 468 35.75 -26.32 -36.84
CA GLN A 468 36.76 -27.10 -37.54
C GLN A 468 36.06 -28.00 -38.56
N VAL A 469 36.26 -27.66 -39.83
CA VAL A 469 35.92 -28.50 -40.98
C VAL A 469 36.99 -29.58 -41.07
N SER A 470 36.63 -30.84 -40.79
CA SER A 470 37.45 -32.00 -41.12
C SER A 470 36.89 -32.68 -42.37
N SER A 471 37.75 -32.73 -43.38
CA SER A 471 37.64 -33.42 -44.66
C SER A 471 37.20 -34.88 -44.58
N GLY A 472 36.27 -35.28 -45.46
CA GLY A 472 35.97 -36.69 -45.74
C GLY A 472 34.87 -36.87 -46.79
N CYS A 473 35.24 -36.83 -48.07
CA CYS A 473 34.53 -37.53 -49.16
C CYS A 473 34.87 -39.04 -49.04
N PRO A 474 33.98 -39.98 -49.42
CA PRO A 474 33.76 -40.26 -50.84
C PRO A 474 32.36 -40.76 -51.27
N CYS A 475 32.22 -40.75 -52.60
CA CYS A 475 31.26 -41.35 -53.54
C CYS A 475 29.79 -40.90 -53.55
#